data_AF-A0A193GEE0-F1
#
_entry.id   AF-A0A193GEE0-F1
#
_cell.length_a   1.000
_cell.length_b   1.000
_cell.length_c   1.000
_cell.angle_alpha   90.00
_cell.angle_beta   90.00
_cell.angle_gamma   90.00
#
_symmetry.space_group_name_H-M   'P 1'
#
loop_
_entity.id
_entity.type
_entity.pdbx_description
1 polymer ?
#
loop_
_entity_poly.entity_id
_entity_poly.type
_entity_poly.pdbx_seq_one_letter_code
_entity_poly.pdbx_strand_id
1 'polypeptide(L)'
;MTRTNEHGQPIGDALSDWTPRARPPATAMQGRFCRVEPLDAARHAADLYQAHHQARDDSLWTYLNYGPFQDAGTFNDYVAQAAASTDPMHHAIIDLASGKAIGTAALMRIDPANGVIEIGHVCYSPLLQRTPIATEAQYLFMRRVFDELGYRRLEWKCDSLNEPSRKAAARYGYTFEGVFRQAIVYKGRTRDSAWFSIIDGEWPALRQAYEAWLAPQNFDADGRQRQSLRACIGRD
;
A
#
# COMPACT_ATOMS: atom_id res chain seq x y z
N MET A 1 -4.05 30.32 8.79
CA MET A 1 -4.95 31.47 8.51
C MET A 1 -5.18 31.46 7.00
N THR A 2 -6.43 31.51 6.55
CA THR A 2 -6.73 31.51 5.10
C THR A 2 -6.12 32.74 4.45
N ARG A 3 -5.25 32.54 3.45
CA ARG A 3 -4.66 33.63 2.67
C ARG A 3 -5.67 34.14 1.66
N THR A 4 -5.44 35.32 1.10
CA THR A 4 -6.32 35.92 0.10
C THR A 4 -5.51 36.32 -1.12
N ASN A 5 -6.02 36.10 -2.34
CA ASN A 5 -5.37 36.54 -3.58
C ASN A 5 -5.62 38.04 -3.86
N GLU A 6 -5.07 38.55 -4.96
CA GLU A 6 -5.21 39.93 -5.42
C GLU A 6 -6.67 40.35 -5.70
N HIS A 7 -7.60 39.39 -5.78
CA HIS A 7 -9.03 39.61 -6.02
C HIS A 7 -9.90 39.51 -4.75
N GLY A 8 -9.30 39.36 -3.57
CA GLY A 8 -10.07 39.22 -2.33
C GLY A 8 -10.63 37.81 -2.08
N GLN A 9 -10.19 36.79 -2.82
CA GLN A 9 -10.68 35.41 -2.69
C GLN A 9 -9.79 34.57 -1.76
N PRO A 10 -10.36 33.69 -0.91
CA PRO A 10 -9.58 32.81 -0.04
C PRO A 10 -8.79 31.78 -0.86
N ILE A 11 -7.51 31.61 -0.50
CA ILE A 11 -6.58 30.65 -1.11
C ILE A 11 -5.78 29.91 -0.02
N GLY A 12 -5.18 28.79 -0.41
CA GLY A 12 -4.33 27.99 0.45
C GLY A 12 -2.99 28.64 0.80
N ASP A 13 -2.24 27.99 1.69
CA ASP A 13 -0.90 28.39 2.07
C ASP A 13 0.06 28.37 0.87
N ALA A 14 1.04 29.28 0.85
CA ALA A 14 2.04 29.32 -0.20
C ALA A 14 2.97 28.12 -0.06
N LEU A 15 3.38 27.55 -1.20
CA LEU A 15 4.47 26.58 -1.26
C LEU A 15 5.58 27.16 -2.14
N SER A 16 6.20 28.25 -1.69
CA SER A 16 7.19 29.02 -2.46
C SER A 16 8.39 28.18 -2.93
N ASP A 17 8.72 27.13 -2.19
CA ASP A 17 9.86 26.26 -2.46
C ASP A 17 9.45 24.90 -3.05
N TRP A 18 8.20 24.78 -3.51
CA TRP A 18 7.71 23.53 -4.11
C TRP A 18 8.41 23.25 -5.44
N THR A 19 8.89 22.01 -5.57
CA THR A 19 9.41 21.47 -6.82
C THR A 19 8.89 20.05 -7.02
N PRO A 20 8.76 19.56 -8.26
CA PRO A 20 8.38 18.17 -8.51
C PRO A 20 9.27 17.18 -7.74
N ARG A 21 8.66 16.11 -7.22
CA ARG A 21 9.38 15.05 -6.51
C ARG A 21 10.01 14.06 -7.49
N ALA A 22 10.94 13.22 -7.03
CA ALA A 22 11.48 12.13 -7.86
C ALA A 22 10.45 11.01 -8.00
N ARG A 23 10.44 10.29 -9.13
CA ARG A 23 9.70 9.01 -9.21
C ARG A 23 10.34 7.98 -8.27
N PRO A 24 9.58 7.01 -7.74
CA PRO A 24 10.15 5.94 -6.92
C PRO A 24 11.25 5.17 -7.67
N PRO A 25 12.41 4.89 -7.04
CA PRO A 25 13.47 4.12 -7.67
C PRO A 25 13.16 2.62 -7.65
N ALA A 26 13.70 1.88 -8.63
CA ALA A 26 13.67 0.42 -8.68
C ALA A 26 14.71 -0.22 -7.73
N THR A 27 14.70 0.18 -6.45
CA THR A 27 15.55 -0.37 -5.40
C THR A 27 14.71 -1.03 -4.32
N ALA A 28 15.25 -2.09 -3.71
CA ALA A 28 14.57 -2.80 -2.63
C ALA A 28 14.46 -1.95 -1.35
N MET A 29 13.40 -2.14 -0.58
CA MET A 29 13.22 -1.59 0.76
C MET A 29 13.40 -2.71 1.79
N GLN A 30 14.37 -2.54 2.69
CA GLN A 30 14.70 -3.53 3.71
C GLN A 30 14.00 -3.18 5.04
N GLY A 31 13.32 -4.18 5.60
CA GLY A 31 12.75 -4.18 6.95
C GLY A 31 13.39 -5.25 7.85
N ARG A 32 12.76 -5.51 8.99
CA ARG A 32 13.11 -6.55 9.96
C ARG A 32 12.50 -7.91 9.60
N PHE A 33 11.25 -7.92 9.16
CA PHE A 33 10.47 -9.13 8.85
C PHE A 33 10.42 -9.41 7.35
N CYS A 34 10.47 -8.36 6.53
CA CYS A 34 10.39 -8.47 5.08
C CYS A 34 11.36 -7.57 4.33
N ARG A 35 11.51 -7.90 3.05
CA ARG A 35 12.09 -7.03 2.03
C ARG A 35 11.05 -6.81 0.95
N VAL A 36 10.86 -5.57 0.53
CA VAL A 36 9.98 -5.22 -0.58
C VAL A 36 10.87 -4.94 -1.79
N GLU A 37 10.77 -5.77 -2.82
CA GLU A 37 11.59 -5.69 -4.04
C GLU A 37 10.75 -5.25 -5.23
N PRO A 38 11.30 -4.50 -6.20
CA PRO A 38 10.68 -4.38 -7.52
C PRO A 38 10.32 -5.77 -8.06
N LEU A 39 9.11 -5.92 -8.61
CA LEU A 39 8.62 -7.21 -9.08
C LEU A 39 9.49 -7.73 -10.24
N ASP A 40 9.92 -8.97 -10.13
CA ASP A 40 10.69 -9.70 -11.13
C ASP A 40 9.99 -11.03 -11.38
N ALA A 41 9.49 -11.25 -12.60
CA ALA A 41 8.73 -12.44 -12.91
C ALA A 41 9.54 -13.73 -12.80
N ALA A 42 10.80 -13.72 -13.25
CA ALA A 42 11.67 -14.89 -13.19
C ALA A 42 11.98 -15.30 -11.75
N ARG A 43 12.08 -14.33 -10.84
CA ARG A 43 12.42 -14.56 -9.43
C ARG A 43 11.19 -14.80 -8.55
N HIS A 44 10.06 -14.14 -8.83
CA HIS A 44 8.95 -14.05 -7.87
C HIS A 44 7.69 -14.81 -8.30
N ALA A 45 7.47 -15.06 -9.60
CA ALA A 45 6.17 -15.58 -10.08
C ALA A 45 5.80 -16.93 -9.46
N ALA A 46 6.75 -17.87 -9.38
CA ALA A 46 6.50 -19.20 -8.82
C ALA A 46 6.12 -19.13 -7.34
N ASP A 47 6.86 -18.36 -6.53
CA ASP A 47 6.57 -18.18 -5.10
C ASP A 47 5.21 -17.51 -4.89
N LEU A 48 4.93 -16.44 -5.63
CA LEU A 48 3.66 -15.72 -5.55
C LEU A 48 2.48 -16.60 -5.93
N TYR A 49 2.61 -17.42 -6.98
CA TYR A 49 1.59 -18.37 -7.39
C TYR A 49 1.28 -19.37 -6.26
N GLN A 50 2.33 -19.98 -5.68
CA GLN A 50 2.19 -20.92 -4.57
C GLN A 50 1.59 -20.26 -3.32
N ALA A 51 2.00 -19.04 -3.00
CA ALA A 51 1.47 -18.29 -1.86
C ALA A 51 -0.02 -17.96 -2.04
N HIS A 52 -0.42 -17.45 -3.21
CA HIS A 52 -1.82 -17.13 -3.49
C HIS A 52 -2.72 -18.37 -3.54
N HIS A 53 -2.22 -19.52 -4.01
CA HIS A 53 -2.95 -20.79 -4.00
C HIS A 53 -3.11 -21.44 -2.61
N GLN A 54 -2.55 -20.85 -1.55
CA GLN A 54 -2.93 -21.22 -0.18
C GLN A 54 -4.33 -20.68 0.20
N ALA A 55 -4.92 -19.80 -0.61
CA ALA A 55 -6.29 -19.33 -0.41
C ALA A 55 -7.27 -20.51 -0.56
N ARG A 56 -8.32 -20.51 0.26
CA ARG A 56 -9.34 -21.58 0.25
C ARG A 56 -10.16 -21.58 -1.04
N ASP A 57 -10.31 -20.42 -1.66
CA ASP A 57 -11.11 -20.16 -2.85
C ASP A 57 -10.60 -18.90 -3.57
N ASP A 58 -11.32 -18.49 -4.62
CA ASP A 58 -11.01 -17.32 -5.44
C ASP A 58 -11.41 -15.98 -4.80
N SER A 59 -11.85 -15.96 -3.54
CA SER A 59 -12.32 -14.71 -2.89
C SER A 59 -11.22 -13.66 -2.74
N LEU A 60 -9.93 -14.06 -2.79
CA LEU A 60 -8.80 -13.15 -2.86
C LEU A 60 -8.91 -12.16 -4.02
N TRP A 61 -9.49 -12.60 -5.15
CA TRP A 61 -9.58 -11.82 -6.38
C TRP A 61 -10.88 -11.01 -6.48
N THR A 62 -11.80 -11.15 -5.52
CA THR A 62 -13.15 -10.57 -5.63
C THR A 62 -13.11 -9.10 -6.00
N TYR A 63 -12.31 -8.28 -5.31
CA TYR A 63 -12.26 -6.83 -5.49
C TYR A 63 -11.11 -6.33 -6.38
N LEU A 64 -10.39 -7.23 -7.02
CA LEU A 64 -9.30 -6.91 -7.94
C LEU A 64 -9.81 -6.92 -9.39
N ASN A 65 -9.22 -6.07 -10.24
CA ASN A 65 -9.56 -5.98 -11.66
C ASN A 65 -8.99 -7.12 -12.51
N TYR A 66 -8.22 -8.01 -11.88
CA TYR A 66 -7.57 -9.18 -12.47
C TYR A 66 -7.89 -10.41 -11.62
N GLY A 67 -7.46 -11.57 -12.11
CA GLY A 67 -7.72 -12.88 -11.50
C GLY A 67 -9.22 -13.26 -11.49
N PRO A 68 -9.54 -14.48 -11.03
CA PRO A 68 -8.62 -15.55 -10.68
C PRO A 68 -7.81 -16.04 -11.89
N PHE A 69 -6.72 -16.76 -11.62
CA PHE A 69 -5.85 -17.35 -12.66
C PHE A 69 -6.08 -18.86 -12.68
N GLN A 70 -6.24 -19.44 -13.87
CA GLN A 70 -6.59 -20.85 -14.02
C GLN A 70 -5.40 -21.76 -13.74
N ASP A 71 -4.19 -21.30 -14.05
CA ASP A 71 -2.97 -22.07 -13.96
C ASP A 71 -1.74 -21.17 -13.74
N ALA A 72 -0.59 -21.80 -13.51
CA ALA A 72 0.67 -21.11 -13.30
C ALA A 72 1.14 -20.32 -14.54
N GLY A 73 0.78 -20.74 -15.75
CA GLY A 73 1.16 -20.07 -16.99
C GLY A 73 0.49 -18.71 -17.12
N THR A 74 -0.83 -18.69 -17.00
CA THR A 74 -1.65 -17.47 -17.01
C THR A 74 -1.29 -16.51 -15.87
N PHE A 75 -0.92 -17.04 -14.69
CA PHE A 75 -0.39 -16.23 -13.60
C PHE A 75 0.99 -15.63 -13.93
N ASN A 76 1.90 -16.43 -14.50
CA ASN A 76 3.23 -15.97 -14.88
C ASN A 76 3.18 -14.87 -15.94
N ASP A 77 2.30 -14.99 -16.93
CA ASP A 77 2.09 -13.95 -17.95
C ASP A 77 1.62 -12.64 -17.32
N TYR A 78 0.70 -12.72 -16.35
CA TYR A 78 0.28 -11.55 -15.58
C TYR A 78 1.42 -10.92 -14.78
N VAL A 79 2.23 -11.72 -14.09
CA VAL A 79 3.38 -11.23 -13.31
C VAL A 79 4.42 -10.59 -14.22
N ALA A 80 4.67 -11.16 -15.41
CA ALA A 80 5.57 -10.58 -16.41
C ALA A 80 5.08 -9.22 -16.91
N GLN A 81 3.78 -9.10 -17.19
CA GLN A 81 3.19 -7.81 -17.57
C GLN A 81 3.27 -6.78 -16.43
N ALA A 82 2.98 -7.20 -15.19
CA ALA A 82 3.06 -6.35 -14.01
C ALA A 82 4.50 -5.88 -13.72
N ALA A 83 5.50 -6.75 -13.91
CA ALA A 83 6.92 -6.44 -13.72
C ALA A 83 7.44 -5.42 -14.75
N ALA A 84 6.90 -5.41 -15.97
CA ALA A 84 7.27 -4.45 -17.01
C ALA A 84 6.64 -3.05 -16.82
N SER A 85 5.65 -2.92 -15.92
CA SER A 85 4.93 -1.67 -15.71
C SER A 85 5.70 -0.69 -14.82
N THR A 86 5.76 0.58 -15.25
CA THR A 86 6.37 1.68 -14.50
C THR A 86 5.35 2.52 -13.73
N ASP A 87 4.05 2.33 -14.02
CA ASP A 87 2.91 2.89 -13.28
C ASP A 87 1.65 2.09 -13.65
N PRO A 88 1.16 1.18 -12.79
CA PRO A 88 1.67 0.86 -11.44
C PRO A 88 3.09 0.29 -11.45
N MET A 89 3.94 0.72 -10.51
CA MET A 89 5.24 0.13 -10.25
C MET A 89 5.09 -0.99 -9.22
N HIS A 90 5.07 -2.23 -9.69
CA HIS A 90 4.79 -3.41 -8.86
C HIS A 90 6.00 -3.86 -8.04
N HIS A 91 5.71 -4.39 -6.86
CA HIS A 91 6.70 -4.93 -5.94
C HIS A 91 6.24 -6.28 -5.39
N ALA A 92 7.20 -7.16 -5.14
CA ALA A 92 7.03 -8.38 -4.36
C ALA A 92 7.41 -8.15 -2.89
N ILE A 93 6.64 -8.74 -1.98
CA ILE A 93 6.90 -8.73 -0.54
C ILE A 93 7.53 -10.07 -0.18
N ILE A 94 8.81 -10.04 0.16
CA ILE A 94 9.62 -11.21 0.49
C ILE A 94 9.63 -11.39 2.00
N ASP A 95 9.16 -12.54 2.48
CA ASP A 95 9.35 -12.94 3.87
C ASP A 95 10.82 -13.30 4.10
N LEU A 96 11.48 -12.63 5.04
CA LEU A 96 12.91 -12.86 5.31
C LEU A 96 13.15 -14.21 6.00
N ALA A 97 12.17 -14.77 6.70
CA ALA A 97 12.33 -16.06 7.36
C ALA A 97 12.39 -17.21 6.34
N SER A 98 11.48 -17.21 5.36
CA SER A 98 11.44 -18.25 4.31
C SER A 98 12.24 -17.90 3.05
N GLY A 99 12.54 -16.62 2.83
CA GLY A 99 13.17 -16.12 1.60
C GLY A 99 12.22 -16.05 0.39
N LYS A 100 10.92 -16.28 0.58
CA LYS A 100 9.93 -16.41 -0.50
C LYS A 100 9.09 -15.16 -0.70
N ALA A 101 8.66 -14.92 -1.95
CA ALA A 101 7.67 -13.90 -2.26
C ALA A 101 6.26 -14.35 -1.81
N ILE A 102 5.63 -13.61 -0.90
CA ILE A 102 4.35 -14.00 -0.27
C ILE A 102 3.20 -13.00 -0.52
N GLY A 103 3.41 -11.98 -1.34
CA GLY A 103 2.37 -11.05 -1.75
C GLY A 103 2.92 -9.91 -2.59
N THR A 104 2.02 -9.07 -3.08
CA THR A 104 2.36 -7.94 -3.94
C THR A 104 1.63 -6.67 -3.51
N ALA A 105 2.23 -5.54 -3.89
CA ALA A 105 1.62 -4.22 -3.86
C ALA A 105 2.32 -3.34 -4.92
N ALA A 106 1.75 -2.20 -5.26
CA ALA A 106 2.33 -1.28 -6.23
C ALA A 106 2.25 0.17 -5.75
N LEU A 107 3.28 0.94 -6.10
CA LEU A 107 3.21 2.39 -6.10
C LEU A 107 2.64 2.82 -7.46
N MET A 108 1.53 3.56 -7.47
CA MET A 108 0.80 3.86 -8.70
C MET A 108 0.17 5.25 -8.69
N ARG A 109 -0.35 5.67 -9.85
CA ARG A 109 -0.89 7.02 -10.08
C ARG A 109 0.11 8.07 -9.61
N ILE A 110 1.35 7.89 -10.05
CA ILE A 110 2.50 8.63 -9.57
C ILE A 110 2.44 10.02 -10.20
N ASP A 111 2.22 11.03 -9.37
CA ASP A 111 2.19 12.44 -9.74
C ASP A 111 3.35 13.19 -9.08
N PRO A 112 4.53 13.21 -9.71
CA PRO A 112 5.69 13.95 -9.23
C PRO A 112 5.43 15.44 -9.09
N ALA A 113 4.64 16.03 -9.99
CA ALA A 113 4.42 17.47 -10.04
C ALA A 113 3.69 17.97 -8.80
N ASN A 114 2.75 17.19 -8.27
CA ASN A 114 2.01 17.50 -7.05
C ASN A 114 2.46 16.72 -5.81
N GLY A 115 3.39 15.77 -5.97
CA GLY A 115 3.87 14.93 -4.86
C GLY A 115 2.75 14.04 -4.31
N VAL A 116 1.95 13.45 -5.21
CA VAL A 116 0.84 12.55 -4.88
C VAL A 116 1.12 11.16 -5.43
N ILE A 117 0.89 10.12 -4.64
CA ILE A 117 1.10 8.73 -5.05
C ILE A 117 0.14 7.80 -4.31
N GLU A 118 -0.21 6.67 -4.91
CA GLU A 118 -1.11 5.66 -4.34
C GLU A 118 -0.37 4.37 -4.03
N ILE A 119 -0.67 3.73 -2.89
CA ILE A 119 -0.40 2.30 -2.70
C ILE A 119 -1.64 1.54 -3.15
N GLY A 120 -1.51 0.79 -4.24
CA GLY A 120 -2.57 0.00 -4.84
C GLY A 120 -2.09 -1.38 -5.24
N HIS A 121 -2.92 -2.12 -5.99
CA HIS A 121 -2.65 -3.52 -6.36
C HIS A 121 -2.21 -4.39 -5.17
N VAL A 122 -2.71 -4.11 -3.96
CA VAL A 122 -2.40 -4.86 -2.75
C VAL A 122 -3.05 -6.23 -2.85
N CYS A 123 -2.24 -7.26 -3.05
CA CYS A 123 -2.66 -8.65 -3.07
C CYS A 123 -1.82 -9.43 -2.06
N TYR A 124 -2.34 -9.59 -0.84
CA TYR A 124 -1.67 -10.32 0.22
C TYR A 124 -2.18 -11.75 0.26
N SER A 125 -1.28 -12.73 0.14
CA SER A 125 -1.64 -14.14 0.32
C SER A 125 -2.05 -14.45 1.77
N PRO A 126 -2.66 -15.61 2.05
CA PRO A 126 -2.91 -16.04 3.42
C PRO A 126 -1.67 -16.09 4.32
N LEU A 127 -0.48 -16.30 3.75
CA LEU A 127 0.79 -16.28 4.49
C LEU A 127 1.16 -14.87 4.97
N LEU A 128 0.66 -13.84 4.29
CA LEU A 128 0.97 -12.44 4.56
C LEU A 128 -0.13 -11.75 5.39
N GLN A 129 -1.40 -12.09 5.16
CA GLN A 129 -2.53 -11.42 5.79
C GLN A 129 -2.46 -11.50 7.33
N ARG A 130 -2.68 -10.36 8.00
CA ARG A 130 -2.74 -10.24 9.46
C ARG A 130 -1.43 -10.64 10.18
N THR A 131 -0.29 -10.52 9.52
CA THR A 131 1.04 -10.72 10.12
C THR A 131 1.77 -9.39 10.33
N PRO A 132 2.85 -9.35 11.13
CA PRO A 132 3.76 -8.21 11.19
C PRO A 132 4.36 -7.85 9.83
N ILE A 133 4.58 -8.83 8.96
CA ILE A 133 5.12 -8.61 7.61
C ILE A 133 4.22 -7.69 6.79
N ALA A 134 2.89 -7.89 6.83
CA ALA A 134 1.95 -7.03 6.11
C ALA A 134 2.00 -5.58 6.59
N THR A 135 2.14 -5.36 7.90
CA THR A 135 2.24 -4.02 8.46
C THR A 135 3.59 -3.37 8.14
N GLU A 136 4.68 -4.14 8.19
CA GLU A 136 6.00 -3.65 7.83
C GLU A 136 6.11 -3.30 6.35
N ALA A 137 5.54 -4.10 5.45
CA ALA A 137 5.52 -3.79 4.02
C ALA A 137 4.87 -2.41 3.76
N GLN A 138 3.73 -2.14 4.40
CA GLN A 138 3.08 -0.82 4.32
C GLN A 138 3.95 0.30 4.88
N TYR A 139 4.57 0.09 6.04
CA TYR A 139 5.50 1.05 6.64
C TYR A 139 6.68 1.36 5.72
N LEU A 140 7.26 0.35 5.05
CA LEU A 140 8.37 0.55 4.12
C LEU A 140 7.97 1.41 2.92
N PHE A 141 6.79 1.18 2.33
CA PHE A 141 6.28 2.06 1.27
C PHE A 141 6.05 3.48 1.77
N MET A 142 5.40 3.65 2.93
CA MET A 142 5.17 4.97 3.52
C MET A 142 6.47 5.72 3.78
N ARG A 143 7.47 5.03 4.35
CA ARG A 143 8.80 5.59 4.60
C ARG A 143 9.47 6.03 3.30
N ARG A 144 9.41 5.23 2.23
CA ARG A 144 9.92 5.67 0.92
C ARG A 144 9.18 6.90 0.40
N VAL A 145 7.85 6.89 0.45
CA VAL A 145 7.03 8.00 -0.07
C VAL A 145 7.34 9.31 0.66
N PHE A 146 7.37 9.29 1.99
CA PHE A 146 7.53 10.51 2.79
C PHE A 146 8.99 10.85 3.11
N ASP A 147 9.79 9.91 3.62
CA ASP A 147 11.17 10.21 4.06
C ASP A 147 12.17 10.25 2.89
N GLU A 148 12.04 9.35 1.90
CA GLU A 148 12.98 9.27 0.77
C GLU A 148 12.58 10.22 -0.37
N LEU A 149 11.31 10.22 -0.77
CA LEU A 149 10.84 10.96 -1.95
C LEU A 149 10.24 12.34 -1.62
N GLY A 150 9.89 12.60 -0.35
CA GLY A 150 9.30 13.87 0.08
C GLY A 150 7.91 14.15 -0.50
N TYR A 151 7.15 13.11 -0.87
CA TYR A 151 5.77 13.28 -1.34
C TYR A 151 4.89 13.83 -0.22
N ARG A 152 3.85 14.56 -0.60
CA ARG A 152 2.99 15.29 0.32
C ARG A 152 1.68 14.56 0.62
N ARG A 153 1.32 13.61 -0.22
CA ARG A 153 0.07 12.86 -0.12
C ARG A 153 0.25 11.43 -0.60
N LEU A 154 -0.13 10.50 0.27
CA LEU A 154 -0.21 9.08 -0.01
C LEU A 154 -1.67 8.63 -0.02
N GLU A 155 -2.10 7.99 -1.09
CA GLU A 155 -3.49 7.59 -1.29
C GLU A 155 -3.67 6.09 -1.10
N TRP A 156 -4.86 5.72 -0.61
CA TRP A 156 -5.38 4.35 -0.63
C TRP A 156 -6.79 4.38 -1.19
N LYS A 157 -7.09 3.42 -2.07
CA LYS A 157 -8.43 3.23 -2.62
C LYS A 157 -8.86 1.80 -2.60
N CYS A 158 -10.14 1.60 -2.40
CA CYS A 158 -10.75 0.31 -2.55
C CYS A 158 -12.19 0.43 -3.06
N ASP A 159 -12.74 -0.69 -3.48
CA ASP A 159 -14.18 -0.83 -3.62
C ASP A 159 -14.84 -0.50 -2.27
N SER A 160 -15.93 0.29 -2.28
CA SER A 160 -16.64 0.68 -1.05
C SER A 160 -17.23 -0.51 -0.30
N LEU A 161 -17.48 -1.62 -1.00
CA LEU A 161 -17.95 -2.90 -0.47
C LEU A 161 -16.81 -3.80 0.03
N ASN A 162 -15.54 -3.45 -0.22
CA ASN A 162 -14.38 -4.18 0.32
C ASN A 162 -14.11 -3.74 1.77
N GLU A 163 -14.94 -4.21 2.69
CA GLU A 163 -14.82 -3.91 4.12
C GLU A 163 -13.42 -4.26 4.68
N PRO A 164 -12.79 -5.41 4.36
CA PRO A 164 -11.43 -5.72 4.82
C PRO A 164 -10.40 -4.67 4.43
N SER A 165 -10.45 -4.16 3.18
CA SER A 165 -9.54 -3.12 2.71
C SER A 165 -9.78 -1.78 3.40
N ARG A 166 -11.05 -1.40 3.62
CA ARG A 166 -11.41 -0.19 4.38
C ARG A 166 -10.92 -0.24 5.82
N LYS A 167 -11.09 -1.39 6.49
CA LYS A 167 -10.57 -1.64 7.84
C LYS A 167 -9.04 -1.59 7.87
N ALA A 168 -8.37 -2.11 6.84
CA ALA A 168 -6.92 -2.04 6.72
C ALA A 168 -6.44 -0.59 6.58
N ALA A 169 -7.02 0.21 5.68
CA ALA A 169 -6.69 1.63 5.50
C ALA A 169 -6.81 2.40 6.83
N ALA A 170 -7.95 2.24 7.52
CA ALA A 170 -8.17 2.87 8.83
C ALA A 170 -7.16 2.39 9.90
N ARG A 171 -6.85 1.08 9.94
CA ARG A 171 -5.82 0.53 10.85
C ARG A 171 -4.43 1.12 10.56
N TYR A 172 -4.12 1.36 9.30
CA TYR A 172 -2.83 1.89 8.86
C TYR A 172 -2.70 3.41 9.04
N GLY A 173 -3.72 4.08 9.59
CA GLY A 173 -3.68 5.51 9.89
C GLY A 173 -4.21 6.40 8.78
N TYR A 174 -4.68 5.84 7.65
CA TYR A 174 -5.29 6.65 6.60
C TYR A 174 -6.60 7.30 7.08
N THR A 175 -6.80 8.53 6.66
CA THR A 175 -8.00 9.33 6.89
C THR A 175 -8.96 9.17 5.72
N PHE A 176 -10.24 8.88 5.98
CA PHE A 176 -11.26 8.74 4.94
C PHE A 176 -11.70 10.10 4.39
N GLU A 177 -11.82 10.22 3.07
CA GLU A 177 -12.12 11.49 2.39
C GLU A 177 -13.40 11.48 1.58
N GLY A 178 -13.91 10.31 1.19
CA GLY A 178 -15.18 10.21 0.47
C GLY A 178 -15.34 8.96 -0.38
N VAL A 179 -16.50 8.87 -1.03
CA VAL A 179 -16.80 7.82 -2.00
C VAL A 179 -17.13 8.44 -3.35
N PHE A 180 -16.39 8.06 -4.37
CA PHE A 180 -16.75 8.37 -5.75
C PHE A 180 -17.73 7.30 -6.24
N ARG A 181 -18.99 7.71 -6.45
CA ARG A 181 -20.06 6.83 -6.91
C ARG A 181 -19.87 6.49 -8.39
N GLN A 182 -20.14 5.25 -8.77
CA GLN A 182 -20.01 4.74 -10.15
C GLN A 182 -18.63 5.04 -10.78
N ALA A 183 -17.58 4.97 -9.97
CA ALA A 183 -16.24 5.40 -10.38
C ALA A 183 -15.68 4.55 -11.52
N ILE A 184 -15.89 3.22 -11.48
CA ILE A 184 -15.49 2.31 -12.55
C ILE A 184 -16.48 1.14 -12.69
N VAL A 185 -16.38 0.41 -13.79
CA VAL A 185 -17.01 -0.91 -13.99
C VAL A 185 -15.91 -1.97 -14.04
N TYR A 186 -16.06 -3.05 -13.27
CA TYR A 186 -15.14 -4.18 -13.28
C TYR A 186 -15.91 -5.48 -13.12
N LYS A 187 -15.46 -6.56 -13.77
CA LYS A 187 -16.12 -7.88 -13.70
C LYS A 187 -17.65 -7.81 -13.90
N GLY A 188 -18.10 -6.98 -14.84
CA GLY A 188 -19.51 -6.78 -15.17
C GLY A 188 -20.36 -6.01 -14.15
N ARG A 189 -19.76 -5.37 -13.14
CA ARG A 189 -20.49 -4.64 -12.07
C ARG A 189 -19.90 -3.26 -11.77
N THR A 190 -20.71 -2.40 -11.16
CA THR A 190 -20.28 -1.07 -10.68
C THR A 190 -19.29 -1.19 -9.52
N ARG A 191 -18.38 -0.22 -9.43
CA ARG A 191 -17.57 0.04 -8.25
C ARG A 191 -17.70 1.50 -7.83
N ASP A 192 -18.26 1.69 -6.66
CA ASP A 192 -18.05 2.91 -5.89
C ASP A 192 -16.67 2.83 -5.23
N SER A 193 -15.86 3.88 -5.37
CA SER A 193 -14.49 3.89 -4.84
C SER A 193 -14.40 4.72 -3.57
N ALA A 194 -14.05 4.08 -2.46
CA ALA A 194 -13.73 4.75 -1.20
C ALA A 194 -12.28 5.26 -1.25
N TRP A 195 -12.09 6.53 -0.91
CA TRP A 195 -10.80 7.22 -0.92
C TRP A 195 -10.33 7.53 0.49
N PHE A 196 -9.05 7.28 0.73
CA PHE A 196 -8.36 7.60 1.96
C PHE A 196 -6.99 8.19 1.66
N SER A 197 -6.44 8.97 2.59
CA SER A 197 -5.11 9.56 2.45
C SER A 197 -4.32 9.59 3.75
N ILE A 198 -3.01 9.73 3.62
CA ILE A 198 -2.09 10.23 4.64
C ILE A 198 -1.38 11.43 4.02
N ILE A 199 -1.21 12.51 4.79
CA ILE A 199 -0.43 13.67 4.36
C ILE A 199 0.93 13.75 5.08
N ASP A 200 1.86 14.51 4.49
CA ASP A 200 3.21 14.76 5.03
C ASP A 200 3.20 15.20 6.51
N GLY A 201 2.27 16.07 6.90
CA GLY A 201 2.13 16.53 8.29
C GLY A 201 1.71 15.44 9.30
N GLU A 202 1.05 14.36 8.85
CA GLU A 202 0.64 13.25 9.71
C GLU A 202 1.74 12.18 9.86
N TRP A 203 2.65 12.10 8.88
CA TRP A 203 3.64 11.04 8.79
C TRP A 203 4.60 10.95 10.01
N PRO A 204 5.15 12.04 10.58
CA PRO A 204 6.09 11.93 11.69
C PRO A 204 5.54 11.17 12.90
N ALA A 205 4.26 11.41 13.24
CA ALA A 205 3.59 10.71 14.35
C ALA A 205 3.28 9.25 13.98
N LEU A 206 2.82 9.01 12.74
CA LEU A 206 2.60 7.65 12.24
C LEU A 206 3.90 6.84 12.27
N ARG A 207 5.00 7.40 11.76
CA ARG A 207 6.32 6.75 11.77
C ARG A 207 6.69 6.23 13.15
N GLN A 208 6.58 7.07 14.18
CA GLN A 208 6.85 6.67 15.57
C GLN A 208 5.92 5.54 16.04
N ALA A 209 4.63 5.61 15.71
CA ALA A 209 3.66 4.56 16.06
C ALA A 209 3.97 3.22 15.38
N TYR A 210 4.35 3.24 14.10
CA TYR A 210 4.76 2.03 13.37
C TYR A 210 6.05 1.44 13.94
N GLU A 211 7.05 2.28 14.23
CA GLU A 211 8.31 1.85 14.83
C GLU A 211 8.10 1.22 16.21
N ALA A 212 7.26 1.83 17.05
CA ALA A 212 6.87 1.27 18.34
C ALA A 212 6.12 -0.06 18.19
N TRP A 213 5.21 -0.16 17.22
CA TRP A 213 4.44 -1.38 16.99
C TRP A 213 5.31 -2.53 16.44
N LEU A 214 6.25 -2.23 15.54
CA LEU A 214 7.17 -3.19 14.92
C LEU A 214 8.36 -3.56 15.84
N ALA A 215 8.54 -2.85 16.94
CA ALA A 215 9.61 -3.11 17.90
C ALA A 215 9.45 -4.53 18.50
N PRO A 216 10.54 -5.31 18.66
CA PRO A 216 10.46 -6.65 19.24
C PRO A 216 9.77 -6.70 20.60
N GLN A 217 9.88 -5.63 21.38
CA GLN A 217 9.28 -5.49 22.71
C GLN A 217 7.74 -5.50 22.67
N ASN A 218 7.14 -5.16 21.52
CA ASN A 218 5.69 -5.19 21.34
C ASN A 218 5.15 -6.61 21.05
N PHE A 219 6.00 -7.63 20.96
CA PHE A 219 5.56 -9.01 20.74
C PHE A 219 5.93 -9.88 21.95
N ASP A 220 5.04 -10.81 22.33
CA ASP A 220 5.34 -11.83 23.34
C ASP A 220 6.10 -13.02 22.73
N ALA A 221 6.41 -14.03 23.57
CA ALA A 221 7.15 -15.21 23.15
C ALA A 221 6.41 -16.06 22.09
N ASP A 222 5.09 -15.93 21.99
CA ASP A 222 4.25 -16.61 21.01
C ASP A 222 4.01 -15.74 19.76
N GLY A 223 4.65 -14.58 19.66
CA GLY A 223 4.50 -13.65 18.55
C GLY A 223 3.19 -12.84 18.57
N ARG A 224 2.46 -12.81 19.70
CA ARG A 224 1.25 -11.98 19.82
C ARG A 224 1.63 -10.55 20.17
N GLN A 225 1.00 -9.58 19.50
CA GLN A 225 1.19 -8.17 19.79
C GLN A 225 0.68 -7.82 21.20
N ARG A 226 1.42 -7.00 21.94
CA ARG A 226 1.06 -6.46 23.25
C ARG A 226 0.19 -5.21 23.12
N GLN A 227 0.52 -4.36 22.15
CA GLN A 227 -0.27 -3.20 21.76
C GLN A 227 -0.65 -3.31 20.27
N SER A 228 -1.87 -2.87 19.95
CA SER A 228 -2.31 -2.79 18.57
C SER A 228 -1.73 -1.57 17.87
N LEU A 229 -1.59 -1.61 16.55
CA LEU A 229 -1.14 -0.44 15.79
C LEU A 229 -2.06 0.77 15.99
N ARG A 230 -3.36 0.55 16.14
CA ARG A 230 -4.35 1.62 16.41
C ARG A 230 -4.07 2.30 17.75
N ALA A 231 -3.72 1.52 18.77
CA ALA A 231 -3.32 2.05 20.08
C ALA A 231 -2.01 2.84 19.99
N CYS A 232 -1.01 2.36 19.22
CA CYS A 232 0.23 3.10 19.00
C CYS A 232 0.01 4.43 18.24
N ILE A 233 -0.96 4.47 17.32
CA ILE A 233 -1.34 5.69 16.59
C ILE A 233 -2.17 6.67 17.46
N GLY A 234 -2.81 6.18 18.53
CA GLY A 234 -3.70 6.97 19.37
C GLY A 234 -5.11 7.17 18.79
N ARG A 235 -5.61 6.19 18.02
CA ARG A 235 -6.97 6.18 17.45
C ARG A 235 -7.71 4.92 17.90
N ASP A 236 -8.39 4.97 19.04
CA ASP A 236 -9.28 3.89 19.51
C ASP A 236 -10.62 3.87 18.74
#